data_AF-A0A352NW48-F1
#
_entry.id   AF-A0A352NW48-F1
#
_cell.length_a   1.000
_cell.length_b   1.000
_cell.length_c   1.000
_cell.angle_alpha   90.00
_cell.angle_beta   90.00
_cell.angle_gamma   90.00
#
_symmetry.space_group_name_H-M   'P 1'
#
loop_
_entity.id
_entity.type
_entity.pdbx_description
1 polymer ?
#
loop_
_entity_poly.entity_id
_entity_poly.type
_entity_poly.pdbx_seq_one_letter_code
_entity_poly.pdbx_strand_id
1 'polypeptide(L)'
;MFVGNVKRVYTESDAKKFINTVREQNPKAAHNVYAYVAGEKMNIQRCSDDREPQGTAGIPVLEVIKKKKLTDIVVVVTRYFGGVLLGKSGLIKAYSKS
;
A
#
# COMPACT_ATOMS: atom_id res chain seq x y z
N MET A 1 -12.47 7.21 -3.29
CA MET A 1 -12.38 5.87 -3.93
C MET A 1 -11.02 5.27 -3.63
N PHE A 2 -10.94 3.95 -3.43
CA PHE A 2 -9.69 3.22 -3.22
C PHE A 2 -9.52 2.17 -4.32
N VAL A 3 -8.32 2.02 -4.85
CA VAL A 3 -7.98 1.04 -5.90
C VAL A 3 -6.73 0.30 -5.47
N GLY A 4 -6.83 -1.02 -5.26
CA GLY A 4 -5.72 -1.89 -4.91
C GLY A 4 -5.02 -2.44 -6.15
N ASN A 5 -3.71 -2.22 -6.24
CA ASN A 5 -2.83 -2.80 -7.25
C ASN A 5 -1.82 -3.73 -6.57
N VAL A 6 -1.61 -4.91 -7.14
CA VAL A 6 -0.73 -5.92 -6.56
C VAL A 6 0.19 -6.51 -7.62
N LYS A 7 1.44 -6.78 -7.25
CA LYS A 7 2.40 -7.48 -8.12
C LYS A 7 3.34 -8.34 -7.29
N ARG A 8 3.73 -9.49 -7.86
CA ARG A 8 4.81 -10.31 -7.32
C ARG A 8 6.16 -9.63 -7.57
N VAL A 9 7.01 -9.55 -6.55
CA VAL A 9 8.33 -8.89 -6.57
C VAL A 9 9.31 -9.65 -5.71
N TYR A 10 10.56 -9.79 -6.16
CA TYR A 10 11.57 -10.56 -5.44
C TYR A 10 12.62 -9.67 -4.77
N THR A 11 12.70 -8.40 -5.17
CA THR A 11 13.67 -7.44 -4.67
C THR A 11 13.00 -6.11 -4.29
N GLU A 12 13.64 -5.33 -3.42
CA GLU A 12 13.19 -3.95 -3.14
C GLU A 12 13.15 -3.09 -4.42
N SER A 13 14.06 -3.36 -5.36
CA SER A 13 14.13 -2.63 -6.63
C SER A 13 12.88 -2.86 -7.47
N ASP A 14 12.42 -4.11 -7.57
CA ASP A 14 11.20 -4.45 -8.31
C ASP A 14 9.95 -3.84 -7.67
N ALA A 15 9.89 -3.84 -6.33
CA ALA A 15 8.82 -3.18 -5.58
C ALA A 15 8.79 -1.67 -5.88
N LYS A 16 9.94 -0.99 -5.79
CA LYS A 16 10.07 0.45 -6.07
C LYS A 16 9.68 0.80 -7.51
N LYS A 17 10.11 -0.01 -8.49
CA LYS A 17 9.71 0.16 -9.90
C LYS A 17 8.19 0.08 -10.06
N PHE A 18 7.55 -0.95 -9.49
CA PHE A 18 6.10 -1.09 -9.58
C PHE A 18 5.35 0.07 -8.91
N ILE A 19 5.80 0.52 -7.74
CA ILE A 19 5.22 1.68 -7.05
C ILE A 19 5.27 2.92 -7.95
N ASN A 20 6.40 3.18 -8.60
CA ASN A 20 6.54 4.32 -9.51
C ASN A 20 5.61 4.18 -10.72
N THR A 21 5.52 3.00 -11.33
CA THR A 21 4.58 2.75 -12.44
C THR A 21 3.13 3.04 -12.03
N VAL A 22 2.69 2.58 -10.85
CA VAL A 22 1.33 2.85 -10.37
C VAL A 22 1.12 4.35 -10.12
N ARG A 23 2.12 5.05 -9.56
CA ARG A 23 2.05 6.51 -9.36
C ARG A 23 1.90 7.26 -10.69
N GLU A 24 2.67 6.89 -11.70
CA GLU A 24 2.63 7.50 -13.04
C GLU A 24 1.29 7.25 -13.75
N GLN A 25 0.70 6.07 -13.57
CA GLN A 25 -0.63 5.72 -14.12
C GLN A 25 -1.78 6.45 -13.42
N ASN A 26 -1.57 6.98 -12.20
CA ASN A 26 -2.60 7.57 -11.36
C ASN A 26 -2.25 9.03 -10.98
N PRO A 27 -2.04 9.96 -11.93
CA PRO A 27 -1.58 11.33 -11.64
C PRO A 27 -2.59 12.17 -10.87
N LYS A 28 -3.88 11.79 -10.89
CA LYS A 28 -4.96 12.46 -10.15
C LYS A 28 -5.21 11.88 -8.75
N ALA A 29 -4.41 10.88 -8.34
CA ALA A 29 -4.53 10.31 -7.01
C ALA A 29 -4.15 11.33 -5.94
N ALA A 30 -4.86 11.29 -4.82
CA ALA A 30 -4.47 12.05 -3.63
C ALA A 30 -3.30 11.36 -2.91
N HIS A 31 -3.34 10.04 -2.83
CA HIS A 31 -2.33 9.21 -2.16
C HIS A 31 -2.13 7.89 -2.92
N ASN A 32 -0.90 7.41 -2.98
CA ASN A 32 -0.48 6.09 -3.43
C ASN A 32 0.27 5.40 -2.29
N VAL A 33 -0.51 4.92 -1.32
CA VAL A 33 -0.03 4.17 -0.15
C VAL A 33 0.50 2.83 -0.61
N TYR A 34 1.61 2.37 -0.05
CA TYR A 34 2.15 1.06 -0.40
C TYR A 34 2.62 0.28 0.82
N ALA A 35 2.63 -1.04 0.66
CA ALA A 35 3.36 -1.96 1.50
C ALA A 35 3.93 -3.10 0.66
N TYR A 36 5.08 -3.61 1.04
CA TYR A 36 5.65 -4.79 0.41
C TYR A 36 6.42 -5.66 1.39
N VAL A 37 6.43 -6.95 1.09
CA VAL A 37 7.22 -7.97 1.74
C VAL A 37 8.01 -8.70 0.66
N ALA A 38 9.32 -8.83 0.83
CA ALA A 38 10.18 -9.55 -0.10
C ALA A 38 11.12 -10.51 0.64
N GLY A 39 11.44 -11.62 -0.04
CA GLY A 39 12.25 -12.71 0.48
C GLY A 39 11.41 -13.81 1.15
N GLU A 40 11.80 -15.06 0.97
CA GLU A 40 11.03 -16.23 1.44
C GLU A 40 10.73 -16.21 2.94
N LYS A 41 11.61 -15.59 3.74
CA LYS A 41 11.46 -15.45 5.20
C LYS A 41 10.86 -14.12 5.65
N MET A 42 10.30 -13.32 4.73
CA MET A 42 9.74 -12.00 5.01
C MET A 42 10.73 -11.04 5.67
N ASN A 43 12.03 -11.15 5.35
CA ASN A 43 13.09 -10.37 5.98
C ASN A 43 13.09 -8.90 5.54
N ILE A 44 12.48 -8.60 4.38
CA ILE A 44 12.32 -7.24 3.89
C ILE A 44 10.85 -6.86 4.00
N GLN A 45 10.55 -5.87 4.84
CA GLN A 45 9.20 -5.35 5.04
C GLN A 45 9.26 -3.82 5.02
N ARG A 46 8.42 -3.21 4.19
CA ARG A 46 8.35 -1.75 4.05
C ARG A 46 6.91 -1.33 3.82
N CYS A 47 6.56 -0.15 4.31
CA CYS A 47 5.32 0.51 4.00
C CYS A 47 5.50 2.02 4.00
N SER A 48 4.53 2.73 3.42
CA SER A 48 4.45 4.19 3.43
C SER A 48 3.00 4.62 3.48
N ASP A 49 2.70 5.60 4.32
CA ASP A 49 1.39 6.24 4.40
C ASP A 49 1.15 7.27 3.27
N ASP A 50 2.17 7.57 2.44
CA ASP A 50 2.10 8.57 1.35
C ASP A 50 1.28 9.83 1.69
N ARG A 51 1.69 10.55 2.74
CA ARG A 51 1.05 11.78 3.27
C ARG A 51 -0.31 11.58 3.93
N GLU A 52 -0.85 10.37 4.00
CA GLU A 52 -1.91 10.07 4.97
C GLU A 52 -1.38 10.28 6.40
N PRO A 53 -2.27 10.46 7.39
CA PRO A 53 -1.86 10.50 8.79
C PRO A 53 -1.03 9.27 9.15
N GLN A 54 0.07 9.51 9.87
CA GLN A 54 1.06 8.47 10.18
C GLN A 54 0.41 7.24 10.84
N GLY A 55 0.76 6.06 10.32
CA GLY A 55 0.31 4.76 10.78
C GLY A 55 -1.13 4.40 10.43
N THR A 56 -1.84 5.23 9.66
CA THR A 56 -3.26 4.98 9.34
C THR A 56 -3.48 4.26 8.01
N ALA A 57 -2.44 4.06 7.20
CA ALA A 57 -2.59 3.51 5.86
C ALA A 57 -1.59 2.40 5.52
N GLY A 58 -0.28 2.71 5.48
CA GLY A 58 0.76 1.75 5.08
C GLY A 58 0.88 0.56 6.03
N ILE A 59 0.81 0.81 7.35
CA ILE A 59 0.84 -0.24 8.38
C ILE A 59 -0.36 -1.20 8.22
N PRO A 60 -1.62 -0.74 8.13
CA PRO A 60 -2.76 -1.60 7.82
C PRO A 60 -2.57 -2.52 6.60
N VAL A 61 -2.07 -2.00 5.48
CA VAL A 61 -1.83 -2.82 4.28
C VAL A 61 -0.77 -3.89 4.56
N LEU A 62 0.32 -3.53 5.23
CA LEU A 62 1.39 -4.46 5.61
C LEU A 62 0.89 -5.57 6.54
N GLU A 63 0.06 -5.24 7.52
CA GLU A 63 -0.51 -6.21 8.45
C GLU A 63 -1.45 -7.21 7.75
N VAL A 64 -2.17 -6.80 6.71
CA VAL A 64 -2.97 -7.72 5.88
C VAL A 64 -2.06 -8.72 5.15
N ILE A 65 -0.96 -8.26 4.56
CA ILE A 65 0.03 -9.12 3.88
C ILE A 65 0.57 -10.16 4.87
N LYS A 66 1.00 -9.70 6.06
CA LYS A 66 1.55 -10.56 7.12
C LYS A 66 0.54 -11.58 7.64
N LYS A 67 -0.69 -11.14 7.93
CA LYS A 67 -1.77 -12.02 8.41
C LYS A 67 -2.11 -13.12 7.40
N LYS A 68 -2.05 -12.80 6.10
CA LYS A 68 -2.23 -13.77 5.01
C LYS A 68 -0.98 -14.61 4.72
N LYS A 69 0.14 -14.37 5.42
CA LYS A 69 1.43 -15.03 5.24
C LYS A 69 1.93 -14.95 3.80
N LEU A 70 1.65 -13.84 3.11
CA LEU A 70 2.11 -13.60 1.74
C LEU A 70 3.52 -13.01 1.75
N THR A 71 4.35 -13.47 0.82
CA THR A 71 5.70 -12.92 0.58
C THR A 71 5.91 -12.64 -0.90
N ASP A 72 7.03 -11.99 -1.22
CA ASP A 72 7.43 -11.58 -2.56
C ASP A 72 6.33 -10.78 -3.26
N ILE A 73 5.75 -9.81 -2.54
CA ILE A 73 4.56 -9.08 -2.95
C ILE A 73 4.67 -7.60 -2.61
N VAL A 74 4.23 -6.77 -3.54
CA VAL A 74 4.00 -5.34 -3.34
C VAL A 74 2.53 -5.05 -3.59
N VAL A 75 1.95 -4.25 -2.70
CA VAL A 75 0.59 -3.73 -2.80
C VAL A 75 0.67 -2.20 -2.79
N VAL A 76 -0.02 -1.58 -3.73
CA VAL A 76 -0.20 -0.12 -3.80
C VAL A 76 -1.70 0.16 -3.78
N VAL A 77 -2.15 0.88 -2.77
CA VAL A 77 -3.53 1.34 -2.64
C VAL A 77 -3.59 2.81 -3.04
N THR A 78 -4.17 3.05 -4.21
CA THR A 78 -4.39 4.40 -4.75
C THR A 78 -5.69 4.97 -4.20
N ARG A 79 -5.60 6.09 -3.49
CA ARG A 79 -6.75 6.83 -2.97
C ARG A 79 -7.01 8.07 -3.82
N TYR A 80 -8.24 8.17 -4.29
CA TYR A 80 -8.80 9.39 -4.87
C TYR A 80 -9.69 10.08 -3.85
N PHE A 81 -9.47 11.38 -3.62
CA PHE A 81 -10.30 12.16 -2.71
C PHE A 81 -11.75 12.20 -3.22
N GLY A 82 -12.69 11.82 -2.36
CA GLY A 82 -14.10 11.68 -2.71
C GLY A 82 -15.02 12.73 -2.08
N GLY A 83 -14.46 13.85 -1.61
CA GLY A 83 -15.23 14.94 -0.99
C GLY A 83 -15.52 14.79 0.52
N VAL A 84 -15.25 13.63 1.12
CA VAL A 84 -15.49 13.36 2.56
C VAL A 84 -14.23 12.85 3.25
N LEU A 85 -13.97 13.38 4.45
CA LEU A 85 -12.88 12.92 5.33
C LEU A 85 -13.34 11.68 6.12
N LEU A 86 -12.51 10.64 6.17
CA LEU A 86 -12.84 9.36 6.80
C LEU A 86 -12.43 9.27 8.28
N GLY A 87 -11.62 10.22 8.78
CA GLY A 87 -10.97 10.12 10.09
C GLY A 87 -9.97 8.97 10.19
N LYS A 88 -9.18 8.92 11.28
CA LYS A 88 -8.11 7.91 11.44
C LYS A 88 -8.62 6.46 11.39
N SER A 89 -9.70 6.18 12.13
CA SER A 89 -10.30 4.84 12.19
C SER A 89 -10.91 4.41 10.84
N GLY A 90 -11.53 5.34 10.11
CA GLY A 90 -12.06 5.07 8.78
C GLY A 90 -10.97 4.77 7.76
N LEU A 91 -9.84 5.48 7.81
CA LEU A 91 -8.68 5.20 6.96
C LEU A 91 -8.10 3.81 7.22
N ILE A 92 -7.84 3.47 8.49
CA ILE A 92 -7.31 2.15 8.87
C ILE A 92 -8.20 1.03 8.31
N LYS A 93 -9.52 1.17 8.47
CA LYS A 93 -10.49 0.18 7.98
C LYS A 93 -10.53 0.11 6.46
N ALA A 94 -10.45 1.25 5.76
CA ALA A 94 -10.45 1.30 4.31
C ALA A 94 -9.19 0.64 3.72
N TYR A 95 -8.00 0.99 4.22
CA TYR A 95 -6.73 0.43 3.75
C TYR A 95 -6.57 -1.06 4.08
N SER A 96 -7.15 -1.53 5.18
CA SER A 96 -7.16 -2.97 5.51
C SER A 96 -8.08 -3.80 4.60
N LYS A 97 -9.08 -3.18 3.97
CA LYS A 97 -10.10 -3.87 3.16
C LYS A 97 -9.81 -3.83 1.65
N SER A 98 -9.05 -2.81 1.20
CA SER A 98 -8.85 -2.49 -0.22
C SER A 98 -7.84 -3.41 -0.92
#